data_AF-A0A0R2PEJ5-F1
#
_entry.id   AF-A0A0R2PEJ5-F1
#
_cell.length_a   1.000
_cell.length_b   1.000
_cell.length_c   1.000
_cell.angle_alpha   90.00
_cell.angle_beta   90.00
_cell.angle_gamma   90.00
#
_symmetry.space_group_name_H-M   'P 1'
#
loop_
_entity.id
_entity.type
_entity.pdbx_description
1 polymer ?
#
loop_
_entity_poly.entity_id
_entity_poly.type
_entity_poly.pdbx_seq_one_letter_code
_entity_poly.pdbx_strand_id
1 'polypeptide(L)' 'MVLVDGRVIPDLKGGAAGRGAWLHKKCAEVAIARNAFRFAFKQDVAVDVSELLKFLEAQSN' A
#
# COMPACT_ATOMS: atom_id res chain seq x y z
N MET A 1 -4.59 -0.76 -3.49
CA MET A 1 -3.37 -1.44 -3.02
C MET A 1 -3.69 -2.89 -2.75
N VAL A 2 -2.78 -3.79 -3.09
CA VAL A 2 -2.85 -5.22 -2.75
C VAL A 2 -1.55 -5.67 -2.11
N LEU A 3 -1.58 -6.79 -1.39
CA LEU A 3 -0.41 -7.42 -0.80
C LEU A 3 0.06 -8.58 -1.69
N VAL A 4 1.29 -8.50 -2.18
CA VAL A 4 1.94 -9.57 -2.96
C VAL A 4 3.28 -9.86 -2.32
N ASP A 5 3.48 -11.09 -1.86
CA ASP A 5 4.72 -11.53 -1.20
C ASP A 5 5.21 -10.59 -0.08
N GLY A 6 4.27 -10.10 0.74
CA GLY A 6 4.56 -9.17 1.85
C GLY A 6 4.78 -7.71 1.42
N ARG A 7 4.63 -7.39 0.12
CA ARG A 7 4.81 -6.05 -0.43
C ARG A 7 3.48 -5.40 -0.83
N VAL A 8 3.34 -4.12 -0.54
CA VAL A 8 2.16 -3.32 -0.89
C VAL A 8 2.34 -2.77 -2.31
N ILE A 9 1.54 -3.29 -3.24
CA ILE A 9 1.58 -2.93 -4.65
C ILE A 9 0.37 -2.05 -5.02
N PRO A 10 0.59 -0.92 -5.74
CA PRO A 10 -0.49 -0.17 -6.37
C PRO A 10 -1.23 -0.97 -7.42
N ASP A 11 -2.51 -1.28 -7.16
CA ASP A 11 -3.44 -1.78 -8.16
C ASP A 11 -4.26 -0.61 -8.71
N LEU A 12 -3.83 -0.10 -9.86
CA LEU A 12 -4.46 1.04 -10.54
C LEU A 12 -5.67 0.64 -11.37
N LYS A 13 -5.78 -0.64 -11.75
CA LYS A 13 -6.89 -1.16 -12.56
C LYS A 13 -8.05 -1.66 -11.69
N GLY A 14 -7.81 -1.90 -10.40
CA GLY A 14 -8.86 -2.24 -9.42
C GLY A 14 -9.42 -3.65 -9.62
N GLY A 15 -8.55 -4.64 -9.82
CA GLY A 15 -8.95 -6.01 -10.15
C GLY A 15 -7.98 -7.09 -9.70
N ALA A 16 -6.95 -6.75 -8.92
CA ALA A 16 -6.05 -7.74 -8.35
C ALA A 16 -6.81 -8.62 -7.34
N ALA A 17 -6.62 -9.93 -7.45
CA ALA A 17 -7.30 -10.91 -6.61
C ALA A 17 -6.83 -10.80 -5.14
N GLY A 18 -7.76 -11.08 -4.22
CA GLY A 18 -7.49 -11.09 -2.78
C GLY A 18 -7.96 -9.83 -2.06
N ARG A 19 -7.35 -9.54 -0.91
CA ARG A 19 -7.74 -8.43 -0.04
C ARG A 19 -7.12 -7.13 -0.54
N GLY A 20 -7.94 -6.17 -0.92
CA GLY A 20 -7.52 -4.81 -1.27
C GLY A 20 -7.52 -3.86 -0.07
N ALA A 21 -6.66 -2.85 -0.14
CA ALA A 21 -6.67 -1.67 0.72
C ALA A 21 -6.67 -0.42 -0.16
N TRP A 22 -7.58 0.51 0.12
CA TRP A 22 -7.66 1.77 -0.60
C TRP A 22 -6.88 2.87 0.12
N LEU A 23 -6.25 3.77 -0.65
CA LEU A 23 -5.41 4.83 -0.11
C LEU A 23 -5.72 6.16 -0.78
N HIS A 24 -6.14 7.14 0.02
CA HIS A 24 -6.11 8.55 -0.36
C HIS A 24 -4.66 9.02 -0.49
N LYS A 25 -4.28 9.62 -1.63
CA LYS A 25 -2.92 10.19 -1.82
C LYS A 25 -2.50 11.15 -0.70
N LYS A 26 -3.38 12.06 -0.28
CA LYS A 26 -3.13 13.03 0.80
C LYS A 26 -2.86 12.38 2.17
N CYS A 27 -3.28 11.14 2.36
CA CYS A 27 -3.10 10.40 3.62
C CYS A 27 -1.97 9.38 3.54
N ALA A 28 -1.24 9.29 2.42
CA ALA A 28 -0.23 8.27 2.19
C ALA A 28 0.86 8.26 3.28
N GLU A 29 1.45 9.42 3.56
CA GLU A 29 2.49 9.57 4.56
C GLU A 29 2.03 9.10 5.94
N VAL A 30 0.87 9.60 6.41
CA VAL A 30 0.31 9.22 7.71
C VAL A 30 -0.05 7.73 7.77
N ALA A 31 -0.58 7.15 6.69
CA ALA A 31 -0.92 5.74 6.64
C ALA A 31 0.33 4.85 6.71
N ILE A 32 1.41 5.24 6.03
CA ILE A 32 2.70 4.55 6.06
C ILE A 32 3.35 4.66 7.45
N ALA A 33 3.43 5.89 7.99
CA ALA A 33 4.03 6.14 9.31
C ALA A 33 3.34 5.36 10.44
N ARG A 34 2.03 5.12 10.33
CA ARG A 34 1.24 4.35 11.31
C ARG A 34 1.23 2.83 11.05
N ASN A 35 1.99 2.35 10.06
CA ASN A 35 2.00 0.96 9.62
C ASN A 35 0.59 0.41 9.32
N ALA A 36 -0.27 1.25 8.71
CA ALA A 36 -1.70 0.96 8.54
C ALA A 36 -1.95 -0.28 7.65
N PHE A 37 -1.08 -0.53 6.68
CA PHE A 37 -1.22 -1.64 5.73
C PHE A 37 -1.07 -3.01 6.38
N ARG A 38 -0.29 -3.13 7.46
CA ARG A 38 -0.24 -4.35 8.27
C ARG A 38 -1.65 -4.77 8.71
N PHE A 39 -2.40 -3.83 9.28
CA PHE A 39 -3.74 -4.08 9.77
C PHE A 39 -4.73 -4.28 8.62
N ALA A 40 -4.63 -3.46 7.57
CA ALA A 40 -5.51 -3.57 6.41
C ALA A 40 -5.42 -4.95 5.75
N PHE A 41 -4.21 -5.52 5.65
CA PHE A 41 -3.97 -6.84 5.07
C PHE A 41 -3.91 -7.99 6.09
N LYS A 42 -4.25 -7.74 7.36
CA LYS A 42 -4.25 -8.75 8.45
C LYS A 42 -2.92 -9.50 8.58
N GLN A 43 -1.81 -8.76 8.55
CA GLN A 43 -0.48 -9.31 8.78
C GLN A 43 -0.08 -9.14 10.24
N ASP A 44 0.69 -10.08 10.77
CA ASP A 44 1.23 -9.98 12.13
C ASP A 44 2.41 -9.00 12.20
N VAL A 45 3.15 -8.89 11.09
CA VAL A 45 4.35 -8.07 10.95
C VAL A 45 4.14 -6.89 9.99
N ALA A 46 5.02 -5.90 10.05
CA ALA A 46 5.02 -4.80 9.09
C ALA A 46 5.17 -5.33 7.65
N VAL A 47 4.49 -4.66 6.71
CA VAL A 47 4.56 -4.97 5.28
C VAL A 47 5.51 -4.02 4.58
N ASP A 48 6.15 -4.49 3.52
CA ASP A 48 7.04 -3.68 2.72
C ASP A 48 6.24 -2.70 1.85
N VAL A 49 6.51 -1.40 1.99
CA VAL A 49 5.84 -0.32 1.27
C VAL A 49 6.74 0.36 0.24
N SER A 50 7.92 -0.20 -0.04
CA SER A 50 8.90 0.43 -0.95
C SER A 50 8.36 0.65 -2.37
N GLU A 51 7.58 -0.29 -2.92
CA GLU A 51 6.93 -0.12 -4.23
C GLU A 51 5.83 0.95 -4.22
N LEU A 52 5.09 1.06 -3.11
CA LEU A 52 4.13 2.15 -2.93
C LEU A 52 4.83 3.52 -2.88
N LEU A 53 5.97 3.62 -2.18
CA LEU A 53 6.75 4.86 -2.10
C LEU A 53 7.27 5.30 -3.47
N LYS A 54 7.90 4.38 -4.22
CA LYS A 54 8.36 4.67 -5.60
C LYS A 54 7.22 5.16 -6.49
N PHE A 55 6.04 4.54 -6.37
CA PHE A 55 4.87 4.96 -7.14
C PHE A 55 4.39 6.37 -6.76
N LEU A 56 4.38 6.71 -5.47
CA LEU A 56 3.98 8.03 -5.00
C LEU A 56 4.98 9.11 -5.46
N GLU A 57 6.29 8.84 -5.39
CA GLU A 57 7.33 9.73 -5.89
C GLU A 57 7.16 10.01 -7.39
N ALA A 58 6.90 8.95 -8.19
CA ALA A 58 6.65 9.09 -9.62
C ALA A 58 5.36 9.86 -9.97
N GLN A 59 4.43 10.04 -9.04
CA GLN A 59 3.19 10.81 -9.23
C GLN A 59 3.31 12.27 -8.76
N SER A 60 4.40 12.62 -8.09
CA SER A 60 4.68 13.96 -7.58
C SER A 60 5.57 14.80 -8.50
N ASN A 61 5.93 14.24 -9.66
CA ASN A 61 6.73 14.86 -10.73
C ASN A 61 5.89 14.97 -12.01
#